data_AF-A0A558DJC1-F1
#
_entry.id   AF-A0A558DJC1-F1
#
_cell.length_a   1.000
_cell.length_b   1.000
_cell.length_c   1.000
_cell.angle_alpha   90.00
_cell.angle_beta   90.00
_cell.angle_gamma   90.00
#
_symmetry.space_group_name_H-M   'P 1'
#
loop_
_entity.id
_entity.type
_entity.pdbx_description
1 polymer ?
#
loop_
_entity_poly.entity_id
_entity_poly.type
_entity_poly.pdbx_seq_one_letter_code
_entity_poly.pdbx_strand_id
1 'polypeptide(L)'
;MANADTTAAPETHRNDLDQADKAEAINSIRSALLIGLASYGEIERLSDKAELITACGKELPDGMRPIHPTGSADTVSNFAEALSLLETLQH
;
A
#
# COMPACT_ATOMS: atom_id res chain seq x y z
N MET A 1 15.81 -44.29 -42.00
CA MET A 1 14.78 -44.72 -41.04
C MET A 1 14.88 -43.82 -39.82
N ALA A 2 13.76 -43.15 -39.51
CA ALA A 2 13.41 -42.37 -38.32
C ALA A 2 14.39 -41.30 -37.80
N ASN A 3 14.12 -40.05 -38.16
CA ASN A 3 14.57 -38.86 -37.45
C ASN A 3 13.90 -38.79 -36.07
N ALA A 4 14.68 -38.43 -35.05
CA ALA A 4 14.18 -38.17 -33.71
C ALA A 4 13.25 -36.95 -33.72
N ASP A 5 11.98 -37.20 -33.39
CA ASP A 5 10.97 -36.17 -33.22
C ASP A 5 11.13 -35.59 -31.80
N THR A 6 11.89 -34.50 -31.69
CA THR A 6 11.98 -33.68 -30.48
C THR A 6 10.73 -32.81 -30.40
N THR A 7 9.65 -33.37 -29.84
CA THR A 7 8.49 -32.60 -29.41
C THR A 7 8.81 -31.91 -28.08
N ALA A 8 9.46 -30.75 -28.18
CA ALA A 8 9.54 -29.80 -27.07
C ALA A 8 8.11 -29.31 -26.74
N ALA A 9 7.55 -29.80 -25.64
CA ALA A 9 6.30 -29.31 -25.08
C ALA A 9 6.47 -27.83 -24.62
N PRO A 10 5.41 -27.01 -24.69
CA PRO A 10 5.55 -25.56 -24.64
C PRO A 10 5.74 -25.08 -23.18
N GLU A 11 6.88 -24.43 -22.91
CA GLU A 11 7.20 -23.80 -21.62
C GLU A 11 6.35 -22.54 -21.31
N THR A 12 5.44 -22.15 -22.21
CA THR A 12 4.65 -20.92 -22.11
C THR A 12 3.62 -20.93 -20.98
N HIS A 13 3.06 -22.08 -20.59
CA HIS A 13 1.92 -22.09 -19.66
C HIS A 13 2.29 -21.82 -18.19
N ARG A 14 3.56 -22.00 -17.81
CA ARG A 14 4.03 -21.86 -16.42
C ARG A 14 4.44 -20.41 -16.08
N ASN A 15 4.94 -19.67 -17.06
CA ASN A 15 5.30 -18.26 -16.93
C ASN A 15 4.08 -17.33 -16.82
N ASP A 16 3.00 -17.64 -17.53
CA ASP A 16 1.80 -16.79 -17.54
C ASP A 16 1.05 -16.82 -16.19
N LEU A 17 1.09 -17.96 -15.49
CA LEU A 17 0.50 -18.12 -14.15
C LEU A 17 1.31 -17.34 -13.09
N ASP A 18 2.65 -17.42 -13.13
CA ASP A 18 3.54 -16.69 -12.20
C ASP A 18 3.41 -15.16 -12.37
N GLN A 19 3.21 -14.70 -13.60
CA GLN A 19 3.00 -13.29 -13.91
C GLN A 19 1.63 -12.77 -13.43
N ALA A 20 0.58 -13.59 -13.51
CA ALA A 20 -0.75 -13.25 -13.02
C ALA A 20 -0.78 -13.13 -11.49
N ASP A 21 -0.18 -14.08 -10.77
CA ASP A 21 -0.08 -14.07 -9.31
C ASP A 21 0.73 -12.86 -8.82
N LYS A 22 1.82 -12.51 -9.52
CA LYS A 22 2.61 -11.29 -9.24
C LYS A 22 1.78 -10.02 -9.44
N ALA A 23 0.97 -9.94 -10.49
CA ALA A 23 0.12 -8.78 -10.76
C ALA A 23 -0.95 -8.60 -9.68
N GLU A 24 -1.58 -9.70 -9.23
CA GLU A 24 -2.55 -9.68 -8.13
C GLU A 24 -1.90 -9.23 -6.81
N ALA A 25 -0.70 -9.74 -6.50
CA ALA A 25 0.06 -9.32 -5.32
C ALA A 25 0.38 -7.82 -5.33
N ILE A 26 0.87 -7.29 -6.46
CA ILE A 26 1.16 -5.85 -6.60
C ILE A 26 -0.11 -5.02 -6.42
N ASN A 27 -1.23 -5.43 -7.02
CA ASN A 27 -2.50 -4.72 -6.87
C ASN A 27 -3.00 -4.73 -5.41
N SER A 28 -2.83 -5.86 -4.72
CA SER A 28 -3.20 -6.00 -3.31
C SER A 28 -2.36 -5.08 -2.40
N ILE A 29 -1.04 -5.04 -2.62
CA ILE A 29 -0.13 -4.16 -1.86
C ILE A 29 -0.47 -2.70 -2.15
N ARG A 30 -0.68 -2.32 -3.42
CA ARG A 30 -1.09 -0.95 -3.78
C ARG A 30 -2.37 -0.55 -3.06
N SER A 31 -3.38 -1.41 -3.07
CA SER A 31 -4.66 -1.16 -2.39
C SER A 31 -4.46 -0.91 -0.89
N ALA A 32 -3.67 -1.76 -0.23
CA ALA A 32 -3.35 -1.60 1.19
C ALA A 32 -2.61 -0.29 1.49
N LEU A 33 -1.64 0.10 0.65
CA LEU A 33 -0.91 1.37 0.79
C LEU A 33 -1.83 2.58 0.65
N LEU A 34 -2.74 2.56 -0.33
CA LEU A 34 -3.71 3.64 -0.55
C LEU A 34 -4.70 3.77 0.62
N ILE A 35 -5.19 2.64 1.14
CA ILE A 35 -6.05 2.62 2.33
C ILE A 35 -5.31 3.20 3.54
N GLY A 36 -4.05 2.81 3.74
CA GLY A 36 -3.19 3.32 4.80
C GLY A 36 -3.01 4.84 4.72
N LEU A 37 -2.71 5.36 3.52
CA LEU A 37 -2.54 6.80 3.30
C LEU A 37 -3.83 7.59 3.53
N ALA A 38 -4.98 7.08 3.07
CA ALA A 38 -6.27 7.70 3.33
C ALA A 38 -6.62 7.74 4.82
N SER A 39 -6.35 6.63 5.53
CA SER A 39 -6.56 6.53 6.98
C SER A 39 -5.65 7.49 7.74
N TYR A 40 -4.40 7.64 7.29
CA TYR A 40 -3.45 8.60 7.85
C TYR A 40 -3.97 10.04 7.74
N GLY A 41 -4.42 10.46 6.55
CA GLY A 41 -4.96 11.81 6.36
C GLY A 41 -6.18 12.13 7.24
N GLU A 42 -7.03 11.14 7.51
CA GLU A 42 -8.16 11.32 8.43
C GLU A 42 -7.72 11.49 9.89
N ILE A 43 -6.66 10.80 10.30
CA ILE A 43 -6.10 10.93 11.65
C ILE A 43 -5.49 12.32 11.83
N GLU A 44 -4.71 12.80 10.86
CA GLU A 44 -4.17 14.17 10.88
C GLU A 44 -5.29 15.20 11.01
N ARG A 45 -6.35 15.06 10.21
CA ARG A 45 -7.52 15.96 10.28
C ARG A 45 -8.22 15.93 11.64
N LEU A 46 -8.26 14.78 12.32
CA LEU A 46 -8.82 14.66 13.66
C LEU A 46 -7.88 15.28 14.71
N SER A 47 -6.57 15.09 14.55
CA SER A 47 -5.54 15.70 15.40
C SER A 47 -5.63 17.22 15.36
N ASP A 48 -5.67 17.81 14.15
CA ASP A 48 -5.82 19.26 13.95
C ASP A 48 -7.08 19.81 14.65
N LYS A 49 -8.21 19.09 14.55
CA LYS A 49 -9.46 19.48 15.20
C LYS A 49 -9.36 19.38 16.73
N ALA A 50 -8.72 18.34 17.25
CA ALA A 50 -8.51 18.17 18.69
C ALA A 50 -7.62 19.29 19.26
N GLU A 51 -6.57 19.66 18.52
CA GLU A 51 -5.70 20.79 18.85
C GLU A 51 -6.48 22.10 18.86
N LEU A 52 -7.30 22.37 17.84
CA LEU A 52 -8.14 23.57 17.77
C LEU A 52 -9.14 23.65 18.92
N ILE A 53 -9.81 22.55 19.26
CA ILE A 53 -10.76 22.51 20.39
C ILE A 53 -10.05 22.85 21.70
N THR A 54 -8.86 22.28 21.90
CA THR A 54 -8.00 22.54 23.07
C THR A 54 -7.55 24.00 23.11
N ALA A 55 -7.13 24.56 21.97
CA ALA A 55 -6.74 25.97 21.85
C ALA A 55 -7.90 26.94 22.14
N CYS A 56 -9.15 26.54 21.88
CA CYS A 56 -10.34 27.29 22.26
C CYS A 56 -10.73 27.14 23.75
N GLY A 57 -9.90 26.49 24.57
CA GLY A 57 -10.14 26.32 26.01
C GLY A 57 -11.16 25.23 26.36
N LYS A 58 -11.49 24.35 25.42
CA LYS A 58 -12.37 23.20 25.66
C LYS A 58 -11.52 21.94 25.86
N GLU A 59 -11.88 21.11 26.83
CA GLU A 59 -11.21 19.82 27.02
C GLU A 59 -11.82 18.74 26.15
N LEU A 60 -10.95 17.93 25.53
CA LEU A 60 -11.33 16.69 24.87
C LEU A 60 -11.21 15.53 25.87
N PRO A 61 -12.25 14.68 26.00
CA PRO A 61 -12.13 13.44 26.77
C PRO A 61 -10.96 12.58 26.27
N ASP A 62 -10.24 11.92 27.18
CA ASP A 62 -9.04 11.16 26.80
C ASP A 62 -9.31 10.06 25.77
N GLY A 63 -10.47 9.41 25.83
CA GLY A 63 -10.89 8.42 24.83
C GLY A 63 -11.24 8.98 23.45
N MET A 64 -11.31 10.31 23.30
CA MET A 64 -11.55 11.00 22.03
C MET A 64 -10.28 11.57 21.42
N ARG A 65 -9.14 11.53 22.14
CA ARG A 65 -7.87 12.01 21.63
C ARG A 65 -7.39 11.08 20.51
N PRO A 66 -7.10 11.59 19.31
CA PRO A 66 -6.55 10.77 18.24
C PRO A 66 -5.23 10.15 18.68
N ILE A 67 -5.07 8.86 18.38
CA ILE A 67 -3.80 8.16 18.56
C ILE A 67 -3.11 8.15 17.22
N HIS A 68 -2.03 8.91 17.09
CA HIS A 68 -1.26 8.94 15.85
C HIS A 68 -0.57 7.58 15.65
N PRO A 69 -0.92 6.81 14.60
CA PRO A 69 -0.57 5.39 14.50
C PRO A 69 0.92 5.16 14.26
N THR A 70 1.63 6.15 13.72
CA THR A 70 3.04 6.00 13.35
C THR A 70 4.01 6.91 14.11
N GLY A 71 3.49 7.84 14.93
CA GLY A 71 4.24 8.94 15.54
C GLY A 71 5.24 9.71 14.66
N SER A 72 5.23 9.55 13.33
CA SER A 72 6.31 9.98 12.43
C SER A 72 5.79 10.75 11.23
N ALA A 73 6.38 11.93 10.99
CA ALA A 73 6.13 12.78 9.83
C ALA A 73 6.58 12.14 8.50
N ASP A 74 7.46 11.14 8.54
CA ASP A 74 8.01 10.48 7.34
C ASP A 74 7.02 9.48 6.71
N THR A 75 5.88 9.24 7.36
CA THR A 75 4.88 8.24 6.96
C THR A 75 4.42 8.44 5.52
N VAL A 76 4.12 9.69 5.12
CA VAL A 76 3.68 10.02 3.76
C VAL A 76 4.78 9.73 2.74
N SER A 77 6.02 10.12 3.04
CA SER A 77 7.18 9.86 2.18
C SER A 77 7.38 8.35 1.99
N ASN A 78 7.30 7.57 3.06
CA ASN A 78 7.43 6.10 3.00
C ASN A 78 6.33 5.45 2.14
N PHE A 79 5.08 5.92 2.24
CA PHE A 79 3.99 5.43 1.38
C PHE A 79 4.23 5.80 -0.09
N ALA A 80 4.67 7.01 -0.37
CA ALA A 80 4.95 7.48 -1.73
C ALA A 80 6.12 6.71 -2.37
N GLU A 81 7.19 6.46 -1.62
CA GLU A 81 8.33 5.64 -2.05
C GLU A 81 7.89 4.20 -2.35
N ALA A 82 7.11 3.59 -1.45
CA ALA A 82 6.60 2.23 -1.65
C ALA A 82 5.70 2.12 -2.89
N LEU A 83 4.82 3.10 -3.13
CA LEU A 83 3.98 3.15 -4.33
C LEU A 83 4.82 3.31 -5.60
N SER A 84 5.80 4.21 -5.60
CA SER A 84 6.69 4.44 -6.75
C SER A 84 7.50 3.19 -7.12
N LEU A 85 7.96 2.44 -6.10
CA LEU A 85 8.65 1.18 -6.30
C LEU A 85 7.72 0.13 -6.94
N LEU A 86 6.47 0.03 -6.50
CA LEU A 86 5.50 -0.90 -7.08
C LEU A 86 5.16 -0.57 -8.54
N GLU A 87 5.05 0.71 -8.89
CA GLU A 87 4.84 1.14 -10.28
C GLU A 87 6.03 0.75 -11.17
N THR A 88 7.25 0.88 -10.65
CA THR A 88 8.47 0.44 -11.36
C THR A 88 8.49 -1.07 -11.59
N LEU A 89 7.96 -1.87 -10.65
CA LEU A 89 7.90 -3.33 -10.76
C LEU A 89 6.83 -3.86 -11.73
N GLN A 90 5.95 -3.00 -12.24
CA GLN A 90 4.92 -3.33 -13.24
C GLN A 90 5.37 -3.09 -14.69
N HIS A 91 6.48 -2.39 -14.90
CA HIS A 91 7.07 -2.10 -16.22
C HIS A 91 8.25 -3.03 -16.51
#